data_AF-A0A1V6FVU1-F1
#
_entry.id   AF-A0A1V6FVU1-F1
#
_cell.length_a   1.000
_cell.length_b   1.000
_cell.length_c   1.000
_cell.angle_alpha   90.00
_cell.angle_beta   90.00
_cell.angle_gamma   90.00
#
_symmetry.space_group_name_H-M   'P 1'
#
loop_
_entity.id
_entity.type
_entity.pdbx_description
1 polymer ?
#
loop_
_entity_poly.entity_id
_entity_poly.type
_entity_poly.pdbx_seq_one_letter_code
_entity_poly.pdbx_strand_id
1 'polypeptide(L)'
;MRYVLGCLICVTYPGMLVAQQSHVQALPSAVNPLQVGKMAVALPPGDWRVLNQREARVNMTSGPGSSTETKYLIRVNEKNQWVGAISVAATKHSGVVTDWTDSVCNRTDMLWIKQTDGNFKFPACLFINHSHPVWTNVPNNEFDKTIFDWYRVNKIELPKTALAVGYRKYFSGDYVTVRFDINPELVGFSPDTGNSRASSQWHPDLIKEDAGKVRYVDALQKWAETMEIPYRNSLRSGSPGDNKLGLWPESR
;
A
#
# COMPACT_ATOMS: atom_id res chain seq x y z
N MET A 1 -85.32 3.33 2.86
CA MET A 1 -84.13 4.06 3.38
C MET A 1 -82.90 3.24 3.03
N ARG A 2 -81.93 3.88 2.36
CA ARG A 2 -80.79 3.26 1.68
C ARG A 2 -79.64 2.99 2.68
N TYR A 3 -79.08 1.78 2.64
CA TYR A 3 -77.77 1.46 3.21
C TYR A 3 -76.69 2.04 2.29
N VAL A 4 -75.70 2.74 2.85
CA VAL A 4 -74.45 3.11 2.17
C VAL A 4 -73.31 2.36 2.84
N LEU A 5 -72.82 1.33 2.15
CA LEU A 5 -71.51 0.71 2.39
C LEU A 5 -70.47 1.54 1.62
N GLY A 6 -69.57 2.22 2.32
CA GLY A 6 -68.42 2.90 1.73
C GLY A 6 -67.15 2.10 1.97
N CYS A 7 -66.63 1.48 0.89
CA CYS A 7 -65.45 0.62 0.89
C CYS A 7 -64.16 1.46 1.02
N LEU A 8 -63.32 1.16 2.01
CA LEU A 8 -61.97 1.73 2.12
C LEU A 8 -61.04 1.02 1.13
N ILE A 9 -60.53 1.74 0.14
CA ILE A 9 -59.49 1.25 -0.77
C ILE A 9 -58.14 1.54 -0.12
N CYS A 10 -57.48 0.51 0.41
CA CYS A 10 -56.07 0.56 0.79
C CYS A 10 -55.20 0.48 -0.47
N VAL A 11 -54.67 1.61 -0.92
CA VAL A 11 -53.63 1.65 -1.96
C VAL A 11 -52.31 1.24 -1.33
N THR A 12 -51.87 0.01 -1.59
CA THR A 12 -50.51 -0.43 -1.27
C THR A 12 -49.59 -0.02 -2.42
N TYR A 13 -48.70 0.94 -2.17
CA TYR A 13 -47.60 1.25 -3.07
C TYR A 13 -46.57 0.13 -2.97
N PRO A 14 -46.23 -0.59 -4.06
CA PRO A 14 -45.06 -1.45 -4.06
C PRO A 14 -43.83 -0.55 -3.95
N GLY A 15 -43.21 -0.55 -2.77
CA GLY A 15 -41.91 0.07 -2.57
C GLY A 15 -40.91 -0.59 -3.51
N MET A 16 -40.49 0.14 -4.54
CA MET A 16 -39.30 -0.23 -5.30
C MET A 16 -38.12 -0.17 -4.34
N LEU A 17 -37.65 -1.35 -3.91
CA LEU A 17 -36.31 -1.52 -3.37
C LEU A 17 -35.34 -1.13 -4.50
N VAL A 18 -34.95 0.14 -4.52
CA VAL A 18 -33.78 0.59 -5.27
C VAL A 18 -32.60 -0.11 -4.61
N ALA A 19 -32.09 -1.15 -5.26
CA ALA A 19 -30.78 -1.69 -4.92
C ALA A 19 -29.79 -0.52 -5.04
N GLN A 20 -29.32 0.01 -3.91
CA GLN A 20 -28.21 0.95 -3.89
C GLN A 20 -27.02 0.20 -4.49
N GLN A 21 -26.75 0.43 -5.77
CA GLN A 21 -25.45 0.13 -6.35
C GLN A 21 -24.43 0.82 -5.44
N SER A 22 -23.60 0.02 -4.77
CA SER A 22 -22.45 0.50 -4.03
C SER A 22 -21.48 1.10 -5.03
N HIS A 23 -21.71 2.36 -5.41
CA HIS A 23 -20.79 3.07 -6.28
C HIS A 23 -19.56 3.40 -5.45
N VAL A 24 -18.56 2.52 -5.54
CA VAL A 24 -17.21 2.85 -5.12
C VAL A 24 -16.85 4.18 -5.79
N GLN A 25 -16.53 5.20 -4.99
CA GLN A 25 -16.11 6.51 -5.49
C GLN A 25 -15.02 6.31 -6.54
N ALA A 26 -15.25 6.82 -7.74
CA ALA A 26 -14.33 6.65 -8.86
C ALA A 26 -12.98 7.29 -8.50
N LEU A 27 -11.91 6.51 -8.66
CA LEU A 27 -10.54 6.97 -8.49
C LEU A 27 -9.84 7.01 -9.85
N PRO A 28 -8.95 7.98 -10.08
CA PRO A 28 -8.18 8.05 -11.32
C PRO A 28 -7.29 6.80 -11.44
N SER A 29 -7.28 6.21 -12.63
CA SER A 29 -6.36 5.11 -12.95
C SER A 29 -4.92 5.63 -12.95
N ALA A 30 -4.00 4.86 -12.41
CA ALA A 30 -2.59 5.19 -12.41
C ALA A 30 -1.97 4.90 -13.79
N VAL A 31 -1.15 5.81 -14.26
CA VAL A 31 -0.34 5.63 -15.48
C VAL A 31 0.97 4.94 -15.10
N ASN A 32 1.44 4.02 -15.94
CA ASN A 32 2.72 3.34 -15.77
C ASN A 32 3.73 3.86 -16.83
N PRO A 33 4.90 4.41 -16.43
CA PRO A 33 5.37 4.58 -15.05
C PRO A 33 4.65 5.69 -14.29
N LEU A 34 4.48 5.49 -12.99
CA LEU A 34 3.88 6.47 -12.09
C LEU A 34 4.89 7.55 -11.72
N GLN A 35 4.61 8.80 -12.06
CA GLN A 35 5.45 9.91 -11.62
C GLN A 35 5.17 10.28 -10.16
N VAL A 36 6.22 10.33 -9.34
CA VAL A 36 6.21 10.77 -7.93
C VAL A 36 7.48 11.57 -7.67
N GLY A 37 7.34 12.87 -7.43
CA GLY A 37 8.47 13.78 -7.28
C GLY A 37 9.36 13.75 -8.52
N LYS A 38 10.65 13.50 -8.30
CA LYS A 38 11.66 13.37 -9.37
C LYS A 38 11.74 11.95 -9.97
N MET A 39 10.87 11.04 -9.55
CA MET A 39 10.96 9.63 -9.91
C MET A 39 9.79 9.14 -10.73
N ALA A 40 10.12 8.26 -11.67
CA ALA A 40 9.17 7.42 -12.39
C ALA A 40 9.20 6.00 -11.79
N VAL A 41 8.13 5.61 -11.11
CA VAL A 41 8.01 4.31 -10.45
C VAL A 41 7.27 3.34 -11.37
N ALA A 42 7.94 2.25 -11.73
CA ALA A 42 7.28 1.15 -12.43
C ALA A 42 6.17 0.58 -11.54
N LEU A 43 5.00 0.33 -12.12
CA LEU A 43 3.90 -0.35 -11.44
C LEU A 43 3.82 -1.81 -11.90
N PRO A 44 3.51 -2.75 -11.00
CA PRO A 44 3.20 -4.11 -11.39
C PRO A 44 1.90 -4.13 -12.21
N PRO A 45 1.65 -5.14 -13.05
CA PRO A 45 0.41 -5.25 -13.81
C PRO A 45 -0.84 -5.18 -12.91
N GLY A 46 -1.90 -4.54 -13.39
CA GLY A 46 -3.19 -4.45 -12.71
C GLY A 46 -3.81 -3.06 -12.73
N ASP A 47 -5.08 -2.99 -12.35
CA ASP A 47 -5.89 -1.76 -12.34
C ASP A 47 -5.64 -0.91 -11.10
N TRP A 48 -4.42 -0.39 -10.98
CA TRP A 48 -4.04 0.49 -9.89
C TRP A 48 -4.70 1.86 -10.02
N ARG A 49 -5.22 2.38 -8.90
CA ARG A 49 -5.84 3.71 -8.84
C ARG A 49 -5.19 4.57 -7.78
N VAL A 50 -4.96 5.85 -8.07
CA VAL A 50 -4.43 6.80 -7.09
C VAL A 50 -5.55 7.23 -6.16
N LEU A 51 -5.45 6.85 -4.88
CA LEU A 51 -6.44 7.17 -3.87
C LEU A 51 -6.14 8.51 -3.21
N ASN A 52 -4.89 8.72 -2.81
CA ASN A 52 -4.47 9.96 -2.17
C ASN A 52 -3.05 10.35 -2.55
N GLN A 53 -2.76 11.64 -2.47
CA GLN A 53 -1.43 12.19 -2.66
C GLN A 53 -1.18 13.37 -1.71
N ARG A 54 0.08 13.57 -1.30
CA ARG A 54 0.48 14.75 -0.53
C ARG A 54 1.86 15.21 -0.93
N GLU A 55 2.11 16.47 -0.61
CA GLU A 55 3.46 17.01 -0.57
C GLU A 55 3.82 17.38 0.87
N ALA A 56 5.07 17.14 1.25
CA ALA A 56 5.56 17.48 2.58
C ALA A 56 6.96 18.07 2.49
N ARG A 57 7.31 18.92 3.45
CA ARG A 57 8.71 19.29 3.69
C ARG A 57 9.36 18.23 4.58
N VAL A 58 10.60 17.89 4.27
CA VAL A 58 11.44 17.07 5.16
C VAL A 58 11.93 17.97 6.28
N ASN A 59 11.67 17.57 7.52
CA ASN A 59 12.20 18.25 8.69
C ASN A 59 13.73 18.06 8.71
N MET A 60 14.47 19.17 8.77
CA MET A 60 15.93 19.16 8.84
C MET A 60 16.38 19.90 10.10
N THR A 61 17.48 19.45 10.68
CA THR A 61 18.10 20.10 11.85
C THR A 61 18.61 21.50 11.51
N SER A 62 19.00 21.75 10.25
CA SER A 62 19.41 23.07 9.74
C SER A 62 19.30 23.16 8.20
N GLY A 63 19.17 24.39 7.67
CA GLY A 63 19.17 24.67 6.23
C GLY A 63 17.82 24.56 5.51
N PRO A 64 17.75 24.93 4.20
CA PRO A 64 16.54 24.75 3.40
C PRO A 64 16.24 23.26 3.24
N GLY A 65 15.05 22.86 3.70
CA GLY A 65 14.53 21.50 3.68
C GLY A 65 14.46 20.88 2.28
N SER A 66 14.62 19.56 2.19
CA SER A 66 14.09 18.82 1.03
C SER A 66 12.56 18.82 1.07
N SER A 67 11.90 18.56 -0.06
CA SER A 67 10.46 18.30 -0.09
C SER A 67 10.16 17.00 -0.81
N THR A 68 9.00 16.43 -0.52
CA THR A 68 8.64 15.08 -0.90
C THR A 68 7.25 15.10 -1.51
N GLU A 69 7.03 14.21 -2.48
CA GLU A 69 5.71 13.85 -2.96
C GLU A 69 5.45 12.42 -2.51
N THR A 70 4.25 12.16 -1.99
CA THR A 70 3.79 10.83 -1.61
C THR A 70 2.51 10.51 -2.36
N LYS A 71 2.42 9.32 -2.96
CA LYS A 71 1.19 8.77 -3.53
C LYS A 71 0.83 7.45 -2.86
N TYR A 72 -0.46 7.26 -2.62
CA TYR A 72 -1.03 6.01 -2.16
C TYR A 72 -1.98 5.49 -3.23
N LEU A 73 -1.66 4.31 -3.75
CA LEU A 73 -2.42 3.61 -4.77
C LEU A 73 -3.09 2.40 -4.16
N ILE A 74 -4.24 2.05 -4.71
CA ILE A 74 -4.98 0.86 -4.32
C ILE A 74 -5.35 0.02 -5.53
N ARG A 75 -5.58 -1.26 -5.26
CA ARG A 75 -6.30 -2.16 -6.14
C ARG A 75 -7.37 -2.88 -5.34
N VAL A 76 -8.56 -2.94 -5.91
CA VAL A 76 -9.75 -3.58 -5.34
C VAL A 76 -10.36 -4.46 -6.44
N ASN A 77 -10.82 -5.66 -6.10
CA ASN A 77 -11.45 -6.55 -7.07
C ASN A 77 -12.94 -6.24 -7.25
N GLU A 78 -13.62 -6.95 -8.15
CA GLU A 78 -15.05 -6.78 -8.45
C GLU A 78 -15.98 -7.05 -7.25
N LYS A 79 -15.47 -7.73 -6.22
CA LYS A 79 -16.19 -8.04 -4.97
C LYS A 79 -15.92 -7.01 -3.87
N ASN A 80 -15.33 -5.86 -4.20
CA ASN A 80 -14.89 -4.83 -3.23
C ASN A 80 -13.87 -5.33 -2.20
N GLN A 81 -13.11 -6.37 -2.52
CA GLN A 81 -12.05 -6.86 -1.65
C GLN A 81 -10.75 -6.11 -1.93
N TRP A 82 -10.06 -5.73 -0.87
CA TRP A 82 -8.75 -5.10 -0.96
C TRP A 82 -7.73 -6.10 -1.47
N VAL A 83 -7.17 -5.81 -2.64
CA VAL A 83 -6.23 -6.68 -3.33
C VAL A 83 -4.80 -6.35 -2.91
N GLY A 84 -4.49 -5.06 -2.87
CA GLY A 84 -3.20 -4.55 -2.46
C GLY A 84 -3.16 -3.03 -2.47
N ALA A 85 -2.05 -2.48 -1.98
CA ALA A 85 -1.75 -1.06 -2.06
C ALA A 85 -0.29 -0.81 -2.37
N ILE A 86 -0.02 0.37 -2.92
CA ILE A 86 1.33 0.86 -3.17
C ILE A 86 1.46 2.22 -2.50
N SER A 87 2.40 2.35 -1.58
CA SER A 87 2.83 3.64 -1.06
C SER A 87 4.18 3.98 -1.66
N VAL A 88 4.23 5.12 -2.34
CA VAL A 88 5.46 5.68 -2.90
C VAL A 88 5.69 7.04 -2.29
N ALA A 89 6.87 7.29 -1.74
CA ALA A 89 7.34 8.64 -1.45
C ALA A 89 8.70 8.87 -2.08
N ALA A 90 8.86 10.02 -2.73
CA ALA A 90 10.11 10.40 -3.38
C ALA A 90 10.38 11.89 -3.21
N THR A 91 11.64 12.29 -3.33
CA THR A 91 12.01 13.70 -3.31
C THR A 91 11.41 14.45 -4.50
N LYS A 92 10.75 15.57 -4.22
CA LYS A 92 10.25 16.54 -5.21
C LYS A 92 11.26 17.67 -5.43
N HIS A 93 11.80 18.24 -4.36
CA HIS A 93 12.90 19.20 -4.40
C HIS A 93 14.01 18.76 -3.45
N SER A 94 15.25 18.68 -3.96
CA SER A 94 16.42 18.26 -3.18
C SER A 94 16.92 19.40 -2.31
N GLY A 95 17.22 19.10 -1.05
CA GLY A 95 17.96 19.96 -0.13
C GLY A 95 19.38 19.44 0.10
N VAL A 96 20.16 20.14 0.92
CA VAL A 96 21.52 19.70 1.27
C VAL A 96 21.46 18.77 2.49
N VAL A 97 21.37 17.46 2.26
CA VAL A 97 21.31 16.46 3.34
C VAL A 97 22.64 15.70 3.43
N THR A 98 23.26 15.71 4.62
CA THR A 98 24.57 15.07 4.87
C THR A 98 24.46 13.66 5.43
N ASP A 99 23.31 13.30 6.01
CA ASP A 99 22.98 11.98 6.54
C ASP A 99 21.45 11.79 6.65
N TRP A 100 21.03 10.53 6.69
CA TRP A 100 19.65 10.16 6.96
C TRP A 100 19.57 9.23 8.15
N THR A 101 18.70 9.57 9.10
CA THR A 101 18.37 8.73 10.24
C THR A 101 17.21 7.80 9.88
N ASP A 102 17.41 6.84 8.95
CA ASP A 102 16.41 5.79 8.73
C ASP A 102 16.71 4.54 9.56
N SER A 103 15.78 4.19 10.43
CA SER A 103 15.84 3.02 11.30
C SER A 103 15.42 1.72 10.60
N VAL A 104 14.77 1.79 9.43
CA VAL A 104 14.15 0.60 8.82
C VAL A 104 15.17 -0.41 8.32
N CYS A 105 16.24 0.02 7.65
CA CYS A 105 17.24 -0.90 7.11
C CYS A 105 18.04 -1.64 8.21
N ASN A 106 18.01 -1.15 9.45
CA ASN A 106 18.74 -1.73 10.59
C ASN A 106 17.85 -2.54 11.54
N ARG A 107 16.57 -2.75 11.20
CA ARG A 107 15.69 -3.53 12.08
C ARG A 107 16.02 -5.02 12.03
N THR A 108 15.71 -5.72 13.11
CA THR A 108 15.92 -7.17 13.24
C THR A 108 14.60 -7.95 13.38
N ASP A 109 13.48 -7.26 13.51
CA ASP A 109 12.13 -7.82 13.72
C ASP A 109 11.27 -7.77 12.43
N MET A 110 11.92 -7.97 11.29
CA MET A 110 11.30 -8.05 9.97
C MET A 110 11.30 -9.50 9.48
N LEU A 111 10.42 -9.82 8.53
CA LEU A 111 10.42 -11.14 7.88
C LEU A 111 11.68 -11.37 7.05
N TRP A 112 12.20 -10.30 6.44
CA TRP A 112 13.45 -10.32 5.70
C TRP A 112 13.97 -8.90 5.50
N ILE A 113 15.29 -8.70 5.51
CA ILE A 113 15.95 -7.47 5.11
C ILE A 113 17.22 -7.82 4.33
N LYS A 114 17.46 -7.07 3.26
CA LYS A 114 18.73 -7.10 2.51
C LYS A 114 19.24 -5.69 2.31
N GLN A 115 20.43 -5.41 2.86
CA GLN A 115 21.18 -4.21 2.54
C GLN A 115 21.64 -4.29 1.07
N THR A 116 21.57 -3.17 0.35
CA THR A 116 21.91 -3.08 -1.08
C THR A 116 23.11 -2.15 -1.26
N ASP A 117 23.06 -1.21 -2.21
CA ASP A 117 24.16 -0.32 -2.59
C ASP A 117 24.27 0.95 -1.71
N GLY A 118 23.76 0.88 -0.48
CA GLY A 118 23.77 2.00 0.48
C GLY A 118 24.99 2.02 1.39
N ASN A 119 25.06 3.02 2.26
CA ASN A 119 26.05 3.09 3.35
C ASN A 119 25.39 3.64 4.62
N PHE A 120 26.17 3.77 5.71
CA PHE A 120 25.63 4.19 7.01
C PHE A 120 25.02 5.61 7.02
N LYS A 121 25.43 6.50 6.10
CA LYS A 121 24.84 7.85 5.96
C LYS A 121 23.64 7.86 5.02
N PHE A 122 23.67 6.99 4.02
CA PHE A 122 22.71 6.90 2.93
C PHE A 122 22.29 5.43 2.75
N PRO A 123 21.50 4.88 3.68
CA PRO A 123 21.16 3.46 3.64
C PRO A 123 20.32 3.13 2.42
N ALA A 124 20.40 1.89 1.97
CA ALA A 124 19.54 1.37 0.92
C ALA A 124 19.26 -0.10 1.19
N CYS A 125 18.00 -0.48 1.23
CA CYS A 125 17.60 -1.84 1.54
C CYS A 125 16.31 -2.26 0.86
N LEU A 126 16.20 -3.58 0.66
CA LEU A 126 14.94 -4.27 0.46
C LEU A 126 14.47 -4.85 1.78
N PHE A 127 13.16 -4.92 1.99
CA PHE A 127 12.61 -5.54 3.18
C PHE A 127 11.27 -6.23 2.91
N ILE A 128 10.96 -7.22 3.74
CA ILE A 128 9.63 -7.82 3.86
C ILE A 128 9.21 -7.73 5.33
N ASN A 129 7.97 -7.34 5.57
CA ASN A 129 7.37 -7.29 6.90
C ASN A 129 5.87 -7.60 6.81
N HIS A 130 5.18 -7.63 7.94
CA HIS A 130 3.73 -7.65 8.00
C HIS A 130 3.17 -6.36 8.60
N SER A 131 2.06 -5.89 8.05
CA SER A 131 1.20 -4.90 8.68
C SER A 131 0.06 -5.62 9.36
N HIS A 132 -0.06 -5.44 10.68
CA HIS A 132 -1.17 -5.97 11.45
C HIS A 132 -1.47 -5.09 12.67
N PRO A 133 -2.76 -4.82 12.94
CA PRO A 133 -3.90 -5.02 12.04
C PRO A 133 -3.93 -3.94 10.93
N VAL A 134 -4.45 -4.27 9.75
CA VAL A 134 -4.51 -3.34 8.61
C VAL A 134 -5.68 -2.35 8.80
N TRP A 135 -5.36 -1.05 8.84
CA TRP A 135 -6.33 0.05 8.85
C TRP A 135 -7.48 -0.10 9.87
N THR A 136 -7.24 -0.63 11.07
CA THR A 136 -8.30 -0.76 12.09
C THR A 136 -8.47 0.48 12.95
N ASN A 137 -7.39 1.23 13.19
CA ASN A 137 -7.43 2.44 14.01
C ASN A 137 -7.50 3.66 13.10
N VAL A 138 -8.31 4.64 13.51
CA VAL A 138 -8.38 5.93 12.82
C VAL A 138 -7.00 6.59 12.85
N PRO A 139 -6.40 6.91 11.69
CA PRO A 139 -5.11 7.57 11.65
C PRO A 139 -5.18 9.01 12.18
N ASN A 140 -4.09 9.47 12.81
CA ASN A 140 -4.00 10.82 13.36
C ASN A 140 -3.58 11.89 12.34
N ASN A 141 -3.01 11.49 11.19
CA ASN A 141 -2.62 12.43 10.14
C ASN A 141 -3.67 12.44 9.02
N GLU A 142 -3.88 13.61 8.43
CA GLU A 142 -4.94 13.85 7.43
C GLU A 142 -4.82 12.93 6.21
N PHE A 143 -3.60 12.74 5.70
CA PHE A 143 -3.36 11.90 4.52
C PHE A 143 -3.81 10.45 4.73
N ASP A 144 -3.44 9.83 5.84
CA ASP A 144 -3.85 8.47 6.17
C ASP A 144 -5.34 8.44 6.54
N LYS A 145 -5.87 9.49 7.17
CA LYS A 145 -7.29 9.60 7.49
C LYS A 145 -8.16 9.58 6.24
N THR A 146 -7.81 10.30 5.18
CA THR A 146 -8.52 10.26 3.90
C THR A 146 -8.54 8.85 3.30
N ILE A 147 -7.43 8.13 3.38
CA ILE A 147 -7.34 6.73 2.92
C ILE A 147 -8.28 5.84 3.72
N PHE A 148 -8.22 5.93 5.05
CA PHE A 148 -9.07 5.17 5.96
C PHE A 148 -10.56 5.47 5.76
N ASP A 149 -10.93 6.75 5.64
CA ASP A 149 -12.32 7.16 5.41
C ASP A 149 -12.84 6.63 4.07
N TRP A 150 -12.01 6.64 3.02
CA TRP A 150 -12.37 6.08 1.71
C TRP A 150 -12.67 4.58 1.81
N TYR A 151 -11.83 3.79 2.50
CA TYR A 151 -12.12 2.36 2.70
C TYR A 151 -13.45 2.14 3.42
N ARG A 152 -13.77 2.95 4.42
CA ARG A 152 -15.02 2.84 5.19
C ARG A 152 -16.25 3.24 4.39
N VAL A 153 -16.21 4.38 3.71
CA VAL A 153 -17.32 4.88 2.89
C VAL A 153 -17.65 3.91 1.77
N ASN A 154 -16.61 3.34 1.14
CA ASN A 154 -16.76 2.41 0.02
C ASN A 154 -16.93 0.95 0.44
N LYS A 155 -16.99 0.68 1.76
CA LYS A 155 -17.19 -0.65 2.34
C LYS A 155 -16.22 -1.70 1.79
N ILE A 156 -14.94 -1.31 1.67
CA ILE A 156 -13.91 -2.21 1.18
C ILE A 156 -13.60 -3.27 2.23
N GLU A 157 -13.59 -4.54 1.82
CA GLU A 157 -13.17 -5.64 2.68
C GLU A 157 -11.65 -5.63 2.82
N LEU A 158 -11.17 -5.24 3.99
CA LEU A 158 -9.75 -5.20 4.32
C LEU A 158 -9.33 -6.53 4.97
N PRO A 159 -8.18 -7.11 4.60
CA PRO A 159 -7.65 -8.27 5.30
C PRO A 159 -7.20 -7.86 6.70
N LYS A 160 -7.10 -8.82 7.61
CA LYS A 160 -6.58 -8.51 8.95
C LYS A 160 -5.09 -8.20 8.94
N THR A 161 -4.35 -8.86 8.04
CA THR A 161 -2.90 -8.72 7.85
C THR A 161 -2.60 -8.45 6.38
N ALA A 162 -1.63 -7.58 6.11
CA ALA A 162 -1.03 -7.43 4.78
C ALA A 162 0.47 -7.72 4.86
N LEU A 163 1.01 -8.34 3.81
CA LEU A 163 2.45 -8.50 3.66
C LEU A 163 3.03 -7.30 2.90
N ALA A 164 4.05 -6.72 3.49
CA ALA A 164 4.69 -5.51 3.02
C ALA A 164 6.04 -5.84 2.42
N VAL A 165 6.19 -5.62 1.12
CA VAL A 165 7.48 -5.71 0.44
C VAL A 165 7.90 -4.29 0.07
N GLY A 166 9.12 -3.89 0.42
CA GLY A 166 9.54 -2.52 0.16
C GLY A 166 10.98 -2.37 -0.23
N TYR A 167 11.23 -1.23 -0.86
CA TYR A 167 12.54 -0.72 -1.23
C TYR A 167 12.70 0.67 -0.64
N ARG A 168 13.86 0.93 -0.05
CA ARG A 168 14.26 2.27 0.39
C ARG A 168 15.65 2.56 -0.11
N LYS A 169 15.85 3.79 -0.57
CA LYS A 169 17.18 4.32 -0.87
C LYS A 169 17.24 5.78 -0.51
N TYR A 170 18.29 6.13 0.20
CA TYR A 170 18.64 7.49 0.54
C TYR A 170 19.88 7.92 -0.22
N PHE A 171 19.98 9.21 -0.46
CA PHE A 171 21.11 9.87 -1.13
C PHE A 171 21.28 11.28 -0.56
N SER A 172 22.32 12.00 -0.98
CA SER A 172 22.51 13.39 -0.56
C SER A 172 21.40 14.27 -1.16
N GLY A 173 20.41 14.61 -0.33
CA GLY A 173 19.27 15.45 -0.70
C GLY A 173 18.07 14.72 -1.32
N ASP A 174 18.25 13.46 -1.72
CA ASP A 174 17.22 12.69 -2.40
C ASP A 174 16.91 11.37 -1.67
N TYR A 175 15.67 10.92 -1.76
CA TYR A 175 15.31 9.58 -1.31
C TYR A 175 14.13 9.02 -2.11
N VAL A 176 13.97 7.71 -1.97
CA VAL A 176 12.78 6.99 -2.39
C VAL A 176 12.42 5.94 -1.36
N THR A 177 11.13 5.84 -1.09
CA THR A 177 10.53 4.70 -0.44
C THR A 177 9.41 4.18 -1.33
N VAL A 178 9.44 2.88 -1.62
CA VAL A 178 8.36 2.17 -2.28
C VAL A 178 7.95 1.03 -1.38
N ARG A 179 6.66 0.88 -1.13
CA ARG A 179 6.09 -0.19 -0.33
C ARG A 179 4.87 -0.76 -1.03
N PHE A 180 4.87 -2.07 -1.16
CA PHE A 180 3.79 -2.88 -1.71
C PHE A 180 3.16 -3.66 -0.58
N ASP A 181 1.90 -3.39 -0.30
CA ASP A 181 1.11 -4.15 0.64
C ASP A 181 0.25 -5.15 -0.15
N ILE A 182 0.36 -6.43 0.19
CA ILE A 182 -0.27 -7.56 -0.50
C ILE A 182 -1.25 -8.24 0.44
N ASN A 183 -2.44 -8.59 -0.05
CA ASN A 183 -3.40 -9.39 0.69
C ASN A 183 -3.02 -10.89 0.63
N PRO A 184 -2.55 -11.51 1.74
CA PRO A 184 -2.22 -12.93 1.73
C PRO A 184 -3.45 -13.85 1.61
N GLU A 185 -4.65 -13.36 1.93
CA GLU A 185 -5.88 -14.15 1.88
C GLU A 185 -6.28 -14.47 0.43
N LEU A 186 -6.01 -13.56 -0.50
CA LEU A 186 -6.30 -13.74 -1.93
C LEU A 186 -5.36 -14.74 -2.63
N VAL A 187 -4.25 -15.11 -1.99
CA VAL A 187 -3.32 -16.13 -2.51
C VAL A 187 -3.45 -17.48 -1.79
N GLY A 188 -4.53 -17.64 -1.01
CA GLY A 188 -4.94 -18.92 -0.42
C GLY A 188 -4.52 -19.14 1.03
N PHE A 189 -4.02 -18.12 1.74
CA PHE A 189 -3.80 -18.23 3.19
C PHE A 189 -5.09 -17.89 3.95
N SER A 190 -5.30 -18.53 5.11
CA SER A 190 -6.41 -18.18 5.98
C SER A 190 -6.20 -16.80 6.62
N PRO A 191 -7.29 -16.08 6.95
CA PRO A 191 -7.21 -14.84 7.71
C PRO A 191 -6.45 -15.04 9.02
N ASP A 192 -5.62 -14.05 9.36
CA ASP A 192 -4.83 -14.09 10.58
C ASP A 192 -5.73 -14.11 11.82
N THR A 193 -5.42 -14.95 12.79
CA THR A 193 -6.18 -15.04 14.05
C THR A 193 -5.60 -14.14 15.14
N GLY A 194 -4.35 -13.70 15.02
CA GLY A 194 -3.68 -12.78 15.94
C GLY A 194 -4.41 -11.46 16.10
N ASN A 195 -4.31 -10.82 17.27
CA ASN A 195 -4.97 -9.55 17.59
C ASN A 195 -4.00 -8.37 17.72
N SER A 196 -2.71 -8.63 17.56
CA SER A 196 -1.64 -7.64 17.67
C SER A 196 -0.53 -7.98 16.68
N ARG A 197 0.37 -7.03 16.43
CA ARG A 197 1.54 -7.29 15.57
C ARG A 197 2.37 -8.48 16.06
N ALA A 198 2.58 -8.59 17.37
CA ALA A 198 3.39 -9.63 17.99
C ALA A 198 2.72 -11.02 17.94
N SER A 199 1.39 -11.06 17.98
CA SER A 199 0.61 -12.31 17.93
C SER A 199 0.15 -12.69 16.51
N SER A 200 0.49 -11.91 15.49
CA SER A 200 0.20 -12.22 14.09
C SER A 200 0.93 -13.48 13.65
N GLN A 201 0.24 -14.37 12.94
CA GLN A 201 0.85 -15.59 12.38
C GLN A 201 1.92 -15.31 11.32
N TRP A 202 2.00 -14.07 10.83
CA TRP A 202 3.04 -13.58 9.93
C TRP A 202 4.21 -12.92 10.67
N HIS A 203 4.24 -12.97 12.01
CA HIS A 203 5.38 -12.49 12.78
C HIS A 203 6.62 -13.37 12.53
N PRO A 204 7.84 -12.82 12.44
CA PRO A 204 9.06 -13.58 12.19
C PRO A 204 9.28 -14.78 13.13
N ASP A 205 8.89 -14.63 14.40
CA ASP A 205 9.04 -15.70 15.38
C ASP A 205 8.04 -16.85 15.20
N LEU A 206 6.90 -16.60 14.55
CA LEU A 206 5.77 -17.53 14.43
C LEU A 206 5.68 -18.15 13.03
N ILE A 207 6.09 -17.42 11.99
CA ILE A 207 5.99 -17.88 10.60
C ILE A 207 6.76 -19.19 10.34
N LYS A 208 7.84 -19.43 11.10
CA LYS A 208 8.71 -20.60 10.97
C LYS A 208 7.98 -21.94 11.17
N GLU A 209 6.82 -21.92 11.81
CA GLU A 209 5.99 -23.10 12.06
C GLU A 209 5.09 -23.45 10.86
N ASP A 210 4.99 -22.56 9.86
CA ASP A 210 4.14 -22.70 8.68
C ASP A 210 5.00 -22.69 7.40
N ALA A 211 5.32 -23.90 6.91
CA ALA A 211 6.13 -24.07 5.71
C ALA A 211 5.51 -23.43 4.45
N GLY A 212 4.18 -23.25 4.41
CA GLY A 212 3.50 -22.56 3.33
C GLY A 212 3.82 -21.07 3.32
N LYS A 213 3.73 -20.43 4.49
CA LYS A 213 4.06 -19.00 4.65
C LYS A 213 5.53 -18.72 4.42
N VAL A 214 6.43 -19.59 4.90
CA VAL A 214 7.89 -19.48 4.64
C VAL A 214 8.16 -19.49 3.13
N ARG A 215 7.65 -20.47 2.39
CA ARG A 215 7.81 -20.52 0.92
C ARG A 215 7.26 -19.30 0.21
N TYR A 216 6.15 -18.74 0.72
CA TYR A 216 5.58 -17.54 0.13
C TYR A 216 6.47 -16.31 0.38
N VAL A 217 7.01 -16.16 1.58
CA VAL A 217 8.00 -15.11 1.88
C VAL A 217 9.25 -15.27 1.00
N ASP A 218 9.74 -16.48 0.76
CA ASP A 218 10.86 -16.71 -0.17
C ASP A 218 10.53 -16.28 -1.61
N ALA A 219 9.29 -16.50 -2.06
CA ALA A 219 8.84 -16.02 -3.36
C ALA A 219 8.79 -14.48 -3.41
N LEU A 220 8.33 -13.84 -2.32
CA LEU A 220 8.34 -12.39 -2.18
C LEU A 220 9.77 -11.83 -2.15
N GLN A 221 10.75 -12.53 -1.57
CA GLN A 221 12.16 -12.11 -1.59
C GLN A 221 12.67 -12.04 -3.03
N LYS A 222 12.46 -13.11 -3.81
CA LYS A 222 12.85 -13.16 -5.23
C LYS A 222 12.18 -12.05 -6.03
N TRP A 223 10.89 -11.80 -5.79
CA TRP A 223 10.17 -10.71 -6.42
C TRP A 223 10.73 -9.33 -6.00
N ALA A 224 11.06 -9.15 -4.71
CA ALA A 224 11.63 -7.91 -4.20
C ALA A 224 12.96 -7.55 -4.87
N GLU A 225 13.80 -8.54 -5.14
CA GLU A 225 15.07 -8.35 -5.83
C GLU A 225 14.90 -7.87 -7.28
N THR A 226 13.76 -8.16 -7.93
CA THR A 226 13.45 -7.60 -9.26
C THR A 226 13.17 -6.11 -9.24
N MET A 227 12.80 -5.55 -8.08
CA MET A 227 12.42 -4.15 -7.92
C MET A 227 13.60 -3.20 -7.76
N GLU A 228 14.74 -3.69 -7.28
CA GLU A 228 15.88 -2.86 -6.89
C GLU A 228 16.40 -2.02 -8.06
N ILE A 229 16.63 -2.68 -9.21
CA ILE A 229 17.23 -2.05 -10.39
C ILE A 229 16.38 -0.90 -10.94
N PRO A 230 15.08 -1.09 -11.28
CA PRO A 230 14.27 0.00 -11.84
C PRO A 230 14.15 1.20 -10.89
N TYR A 231 13.97 0.98 -9.59
CA TYR A 231 13.82 2.11 -8.66
C TYR A 231 15.13 2.84 -8.40
N ARG A 232 16.25 2.11 -8.32
CA ARG A 232 17.58 2.73 -8.25
C ARG A 232 17.85 3.60 -9.48
N ASN A 233 17.53 3.12 -10.68
CA ASN A 233 17.74 3.84 -11.93
C ASN A 233 16.85 5.09 -12.01
N SER A 234 15.61 4.96 -11.55
CA SER A 234 14.64 6.05 -11.53
C SER A 234 15.08 7.21 -10.63
N LEU A 235 15.71 6.92 -9.49
CA LEU A 235 16.26 7.96 -8.62
C LEU A 235 17.40 8.74 -9.29
N ARG A 236 18.19 8.09 -10.16
CA ARG A 236 19.33 8.72 -10.85
C ARG A 236 18.95 9.47 -12.12
N SER A 237 17.98 8.95 -12.87
CA SER A 237 17.68 9.38 -14.25
C SER A 237 16.27 9.93 -14.45
N GLY A 238 15.40 9.85 -13.44
CA GLY A 238 13.97 10.15 -13.58
C GLY A 238 13.21 9.10 -14.41
N SER A 239 13.82 7.95 -14.71
CA SER A 239 13.23 6.86 -15.50
C SER A 239 13.58 5.48 -14.89
N PRO A 240 12.64 4.52 -14.83
CA PRO A 240 12.95 3.15 -14.39
C PRO A 240 13.88 2.40 -15.38
N GLY A 241 14.12 2.96 -16.57
CA GLY A 241 14.73 2.26 -17.70
C GLY A 241 13.78 1.22 -18.31
N ASP A 242 14.31 0.30 -19.12
CA ASP A 242 13.52 -0.75 -19.78
C ASP A 242 13.11 -1.91 -18.84
N ASN A 243 13.44 -1.80 -17.55
CA ASN A 243 13.18 -2.83 -16.57
C ASN A 243 11.71 -2.83 -16.16
N LYS A 244 11.00 -3.88 -16.57
CA LYS A 244 9.64 -4.15 -16.10
C LYS A 244 9.69 -4.89 -14.77
N LEU A 245 8.76 -4.57 -13.88
CA LEU A 245 8.54 -5.38 -12.69
C LEU A 245 7.98 -6.75 -13.08
N GLY A 246 8.34 -7.76 -12.29
CA GLY A 246 7.73 -9.08 -12.40
C GLY A 246 6.22 -9.02 -12.12
N LEU A 247 5.53 -10.10 -12.47
CA LEU A 247 4.10 -10.24 -12.15
C LEU A 247 3.87 -10.01 -10.66
N TRP A 248 2.78 -9.32 -10.36
CA TRP A 248 2.34 -9.16 -8.98
C TRP A 248 2.08 -10.54 -8.37
N PRO A 249 2.51 -10.81 -7.12
CA PRO A 249 2.51 -12.15 -6.52
C PRO A 249 1.11 -12.66 -6.12
N GLU A 250 0.09 -12.43 -6.95
CA GLU A 250 -1.31 -12.80 -6.71
C GLU A 250 -1.73 -14.17 -7.25
N SER A 251 -0.87 -14.85 -8.01
CA SER A 251 -1.30 -16.07 -8.73
C SER A 251 -0.24 -17.17 -8.72
N ARG A 252 -0.68 -18.38 -8.35
CA ARG A 252 -0.12 -19.63 -8.88
C ARG A 252 -0.93 -20.03 -10.10
#